data_AF-A0AB34JVA7-F1
#
_entry.id   AF-A0AB34JVA7-F1
#
_cell.length_a   1.000
_cell.length_b   1.000
_cell.length_c   1.000
_cell.angle_alpha   90.00
_cell.angle_beta   90.00
_cell.angle_gamma   90.00
#
_symmetry.space_group_name_H-M   'P 1'
#
loop_
_entity.id
_entity.type
_entity.pdbx_description
1 polymer ?
#
loop_
_entity_poly.entity_id
_entity_poly.type
_entity_poly.pdbx_seq_one_letter_code
_entity_poly.pdbx_strand_id
1 'polypeptide(L)'
;MATLAPAHCAAALEAWCDQHCPHAVAHGPLKARYDRSATSEMHAWRCYATSTLDAMHERYAQGTAYCTRHAQLVELLQQCLNAEVQPSHASIDPQGNVHIEDAAVPDVSDSVLMDGSGGLAVELPRWPGGDLTIPAVDTSNWTPSESNELFRVQGWQVECINDFERHKLNNYTGNVSRRKAFLKRDGLSCYGPCVRGVVDGFASHAEVLELSVLEPYVPPGQASSITTWRWDVADDPPVFRTLVNRAQAVLREHFGVENLRFYRSNIITWKAPRSSHETTPPIWRPRSLHGDTNTDEMFLFTTILYLSQHGEDCVGAETGIADEIGAQDVVTAGLRVQPSIGRLLVFSAGVENMHEMLRLVRGKRVAIQMWFACKGQNPGWARAQRVSWNETYGFGGPESGSSPSKATQQAPAISNALLSTPPWRWRAA
;
A
#
# COMPACT_ATOMS: atom_id res chain seq x y z
N MET A 1 -8.28 -15.80 14.52
CA MET A 1 -7.21 -16.07 15.51
C MET A 1 -6.47 -14.76 15.72
N ALA A 2 -6.09 -14.25 16.90
CA ALA A 2 -6.80 -14.11 18.16
C ALA A 2 -6.98 -12.59 18.42
N THR A 3 -8.17 -12.16 18.84
CA THR A 3 -8.56 -10.73 19.00
C THR A 3 -8.23 -10.14 20.37
N LEU A 4 -7.38 -10.82 21.12
CA LEU A 4 -6.96 -10.37 22.44
C LEU A 4 -5.71 -9.52 22.26
N ALA A 5 -5.66 -8.39 22.96
CA ALA A 5 -4.40 -7.67 23.10
C ALA A 5 -3.34 -8.64 23.67
N PRO A 6 -2.06 -8.53 23.29
CA PRO A 6 -1.00 -9.27 23.94
C PRO A 6 -1.11 -9.16 25.47
N ALA A 7 -0.77 -10.22 26.20
CA ALA A 7 -1.01 -10.28 27.64
C ALA A 7 -0.41 -9.07 28.39
N HIS A 8 0.76 -8.58 27.95
CA HIS A 8 1.40 -7.39 28.52
C HIS A 8 0.60 -6.09 28.25
N CYS A 9 0.01 -5.93 27.06
CA CYS A 9 -0.85 -4.78 26.74
C CYS A 9 -2.23 -4.87 27.36
N ALA A 10 -2.77 -6.08 27.54
CA ALA A 10 -4.09 -6.28 28.13
C ALA A 10 -4.16 -5.65 29.53
N ALA A 11 -3.12 -5.82 30.36
CA ALA A 11 -3.05 -5.20 31.69
C ALA A 11 -3.09 -3.66 31.63
N ALA A 12 -2.36 -3.05 30.69
CA ALA A 12 -2.34 -1.59 30.53
C ALA A 12 -3.71 -1.04 30.10
N LEU A 13 -4.36 -1.72 29.15
CA LEU A 13 -5.70 -1.38 28.67
C LEU A 13 -6.76 -1.54 29.77
N GLU A 14 -6.69 -2.62 30.55
CA GLU A 14 -7.60 -2.89 31.67
C GLU A 14 -7.43 -1.86 32.79
N ALA A 15 -6.19 -1.52 33.16
CA ALA A 15 -5.92 -0.47 34.14
C ALA A 15 -6.46 0.91 33.69
N TRP A 16 -6.33 1.22 32.39
CA TRP A 16 -6.91 2.44 31.84
C TRP A 16 -8.43 2.43 31.91
N CYS A 17 -9.06 1.29 31.60
CA CYS A 17 -10.50 1.11 31.69
C CYS A 17 -11.03 1.35 33.12
N ASP A 18 -10.33 0.84 34.13
CA ASP A 18 -10.72 1.00 35.54
C ASP A 18 -10.72 2.47 35.98
N GLN A 19 -9.81 3.28 35.43
CA GLN A 19 -9.70 4.70 35.76
C GLN A 19 -10.68 5.59 34.99
N HIS A 20 -11.04 5.21 33.76
CA HIS A 20 -11.72 6.11 32.81
C HIS A 20 -13.17 5.73 32.50
N CYS A 21 -13.68 4.66 33.13
CA CYS A 21 -15.05 4.23 32.96
C CYS A 21 -15.83 4.15 34.28
N PRO A 22 -17.06 4.70 34.33
CA PRO A 22 -17.84 4.79 35.56
C PRO A 22 -18.28 3.42 36.10
N HIS A 23 -18.25 2.39 35.26
CA HIS A 23 -18.64 1.03 35.62
C HIS A 23 -17.66 0.35 36.57
N ALA A 24 -16.40 0.80 36.66
CA ALA A 24 -15.39 0.17 37.51
C ALA A 24 -15.79 0.22 39.00
N VAL A 25 -16.41 1.33 39.42
CA VAL A 25 -16.87 1.51 40.81
C VAL A 25 -18.01 0.54 41.17
N ALA A 26 -18.93 0.30 40.24
CA ALA A 26 -20.13 -0.52 40.49
C ALA A 26 -19.93 -2.01 40.22
N HIS A 27 -18.98 -2.37 39.36
CA HIS A 27 -18.82 -3.73 38.85
C HIS A 27 -17.42 -4.32 39.07
N GLY A 28 -16.53 -3.59 39.75
CA GLY A 28 -15.15 -3.99 39.94
C GLY A 28 -14.31 -3.84 38.66
N PRO A 29 -13.14 -4.52 38.61
CA PRO A 29 -12.22 -4.41 37.48
C PRO A 29 -12.88 -4.72 36.14
N LEU A 30 -12.62 -3.86 35.18
CA LEU A 30 -13.12 -3.92 33.82
C LEU A 30 -12.13 -4.62 32.89
N LYS A 31 -12.67 -5.17 31.81
CA LYS A 31 -11.93 -5.90 30.78
C LYS A 31 -11.99 -5.13 29.47
N ALA A 32 -10.82 -4.73 28.95
CA ALA A 32 -10.72 -4.12 27.64
C ALA A 32 -10.83 -5.23 26.58
N ARG A 33 -11.90 -5.22 25.77
CA ARG A 33 -12.12 -6.20 24.70
C ARG A 33 -12.54 -5.52 23.41
N TYR A 34 -12.15 -6.12 22.30
CA TYR A 34 -12.63 -5.71 20.98
C TYR A 34 -13.99 -6.34 20.71
N ASP A 35 -15.02 -5.50 20.68
CA ASP A 35 -16.40 -5.92 20.46
C ASP A 35 -16.56 -6.50 19.06
N ARG A 36 -17.06 -7.73 18.99
CA ARG A 36 -17.42 -8.45 17.77
C ARG A 36 -18.86 -8.96 17.81
N SER A 37 -19.70 -8.38 18.66
CA SER A 37 -21.09 -8.79 18.75
C SER A 37 -21.72 -8.78 17.36
N ALA A 38 -22.29 -9.92 16.96
CA ALA A 38 -22.97 -10.05 15.65
C ALA A 38 -24.15 -9.08 15.48
N THR A 39 -24.63 -8.49 16.59
CA THR A 39 -25.72 -7.51 16.61
C THR A 39 -25.25 -6.06 16.53
N SER A 40 -23.95 -5.77 16.71
CA SER A 40 -23.42 -4.42 16.62
C SER A 40 -22.73 -4.22 15.27
N GLU A 41 -23.25 -3.32 14.44
CA GLU A 41 -22.60 -2.93 13.17
C GLU A 41 -21.24 -2.23 13.38
N MET A 42 -20.90 -1.85 14.62
CA MET A 42 -19.66 -1.13 14.95
C MET A 42 -18.76 -1.98 15.84
N HIS A 43 -17.75 -2.58 15.22
CA HIS A 43 -16.64 -3.21 15.93
C HIS A 43 -15.77 -2.14 16.58
N ALA A 44 -15.61 -2.22 17.90
CA ALA A 44 -14.93 -1.19 18.67
C ALA A 44 -14.26 -1.77 19.91
N TRP A 45 -13.17 -1.15 20.34
CA TRP A 45 -12.60 -1.41 21.67
C TRP A 45 -13.49 -0.79 22.74
N ARG A 46 -13.85 -1.60 23.75
CA ARG A 46 -14.70 -1.21 24.87
C ARG A 46 -14.15 -1.76 26.18
N CYS A 47 -14.53 -1.12 27.28
CA CYS A 47 -14.30 -1.66 28.62
C CYS A 47 -15.59 -2.30 29.12
N TYR A 48 -15.53 -3.59 29.45
CA TYR A 48 -16.65 -4.39 29.91
C TYR A 48 -16.54 -4.73 31.38
N ALA A 49 -17.66 -4.67 32.10
CA ALA A 49 -17.76 -5.38 33.37
C ALA A 49 -17.67 -6.89 33.13
N THR A 50 -16.97 -7.60 34.01
CA THR A 50 -16.80 -9.06 33.93
C THR A 50 -18.13 -9.80 33.78
N SER A 51 -19.20 -9.32 34.43
CA SER A 51 -20.56 -9.87 34.35
C SER A 51 -21.23 -9.75 32.97
N THR A 52 -20.69 -8.92 32.07
CA THR A 52 -21.21 -8.73 30.71
C THR A 52 -20.51 -9.56 29.65
N LEU A 53 -19.45 -10.27 30.05
CA LEU A 53 -18.67 -11.12 29.17
C LEU A 53 -19.12 -12.58 29.28
N ASP A 54 -18.67 -13.40 28.34
CA ASP A 54 -18.78 -14.86 28.42
C ASP A 54 -17.98 -15.43 29.60
N ALA A 55 -18.14 -16.74 29.84
CA ALA A 55 -17.48 -17.43 30.95
C ALA A 55 -15.94 -17.39 30.88
N MET A 56 -15.37 -17.11 29.69
CA MET A 56 -13.92 -16.99 29.48
C MET A 56 -13.45 -15.53 29.58
N HIS A 57 -14.38 -14.58 29.76
CA HIS A 57 -14.13 -13.14 29.75
C HIS A 57 -13.43 -12.66 28.47
N GLU A 58 -13.74 -13.28 27.33
CA GLU A 58 -13.12 -12.95 26.04
C GLU A 58 -14.02 -12.09 25.17
N ARG A 59 -15.34 -12.29 25.26
CA ARG A 59 -16.32 -11.64 24.37
C ARG A 59 -17.52 -11.15 25.13
N TYR A 60 -18.14 -10.09 24.63
CA TYR A 60 -19.43 -9.62 25.13
C TYR A 60 -20.48 -10.71 24.96
N ALA A 61 -21.17 -11.04 26.06
CA ALA A 61 -22.28 -11.98 26.08
C ALA A 61 -23.61 -11.23 26.17
N GLN A 62 -23.78 -10.39 27.19
CA GLN A 62 -25.03 -9.66 27.45
C GLN A 62 -24.86 -8.54 28.48
N GLY A 63 -25.82 -7.62 28.56
CA GLY A 63 -25.87 -6.57 29.60
C GLY A 63 -25.42 -5.19 29.11
N THR A 64 -25.49 -4.20 30.00
CA THR A 64 -25.26 -2.78 29.65
C THR A 64 -24.08 -2.15 30.36
N ALA A 65 -23.42 -2.88 31.26
CA ALA A 65 -22.29 -2.39 32.04
C ALA A 65 -20.99 -2.39 31.22
N TYR A 66 -20.94 -1.53 30.21
CA TYR A 66 -19.75 -1.29 29.38
C TYR A 66 -19.67 0.17 28.93
N CYS A 67 -18.48 0.62 28.58
CA CYS A 67 -18.25 1.93 27.97
C CYS A 67 -17.44 1.77 26.67
N THR A 68 -17.76 2.58 25.66
CA THR A 68 -16.99 2.61 24.41
C THR A 68 -15.90 3.66 24.50
N ARG A 69 -14.65 3.26 24.24
CA ARG A 69 -13.44 4.10 24.32
C ARG A 69 -12.47 3.75 23.18
N HIS A 70 -13.02 3.61 21.98
CA HIS A 70 -12.31 2.98 20.88
C HIS A 70 -11.00 3.70 20.53
N ALA A 71 -11.05 5.02 20.32
CA ALA A 71 -9.87 5.80 19.94
C ALA A 71 -8.76 5.73 21.01
N GLN A 72 -9.12 5.90 22.29
CA GLN A 72 -8.16 5.89 23.40
C GLN A 72 -7.52 4.51 23.59
N LEU A 73 -8.32 3.44 23.51
CA LEU A 73 -7.81 2.08 23.65
C LEU A 73 -6.94 1.66 22.45
N VAL A 74 -7.24 2.14 21.25
CA VAL A 74 -6.36 1.93 20.07
C VAL A 74 -5.04 2.66 20.24
N GLU A 75 -5.07 3.91 20.68
CA GLU A 75 -3.86 4.70 20.94
C GLU A 75 -2.98 4.05 22.01
N LEU A 76 -3.57 3.64 23.14
CA LEU A 76 -2.85 2.96 24.22
C LEU A 76 -2.28 1.60 23.81
N LEU A 77 -3.05 0.82 23.03
CA LEU A 77 -2.57 -0.43 22.46
C LEU A 77 -1.35 -0.19 21.57
N GLN A 78 -1.38 0.83 20.70
CA GLN A 78 -0.25 1.16 19.84
C GLN A 78 0.99 1.59 20.63
N GLN A 79 0.81 2.42 21.68
CA GLN A 79 1.91 2.81 22.56
C GLN A 79 2.57 1.61 23.23
N CYS A 80 1.74 0.69 23.73
CA CYS A 80 2.21 -0.53 24.36
C CYS A 80 3.00 -1.42 23.40
N LEU A 81 2.48 -1.65 22.19
CA LEU A 81 3.17 -2.44 21.15
C LEU A 81 4.50 -1.80 20.73
N ASN A 82 4.58 -0.47 20.70
CA ASN A 82 5.82 0.23 20.36
C ASN A 82 6.87 0.16 21.47
N ALA A 83 6.47 0.01 22.74
CA ALA A 83 7.39 -0.05 23.87
C ALA A 83 8.19 -1.37 23.92
N GLU A 84 7.68 -2.46 23.35
CA GLU A 84 8.42 -3.73 23.24
C GLU A 84 9.58 -3.67 22.23
N VAL A 85 9.53 -2.75 21.27
CA VAL A 85 10.53 -2.66 20.19
C VAL A 85 11.79 -1.89 20.62
N GLN A 86 11.77 -1.22 21.78
CA GLN A 86 12.95 -0.55 22.32
C GLN A 86 13.79 -1.54 23.14
N PRO A 87 15.01 -1.93 22.71
CA PRO A 87 15.88 -2.76 23.52
C PRO A 87 16.24 -2.00 24.80
N SER A 88 15.95 -2.62 25.95
CA SER A 88 16.24 -2.08 27.28
C SER A 88 17.75 -2.06 27.56
N HIS A 89 18.46 -1.07 27.02
CA HIS A 89 19.79 -0.70 27.47
C HIS A 89 19.69 0.19 28.72
N ALA A 90 19.30 -0.40 29.84
CA ALA A 90 19.52 0.20 31.16
C ALA A 90 19.58 -0.92 32.21
N SER A 91 20.79 -1.38 32.54
CA SER A 91 20.99 -2.17 33.77
C SER A 91 21.22 -1.20 34.93
N ILE A 92 20.32 -1.23 35.90
CA ILE A 92 20.51 -0.57 37.19
C ILE A 92 21.38 -1.50 38.04
N ASP A 93 22.46 -0.96 38.62
CA ASP A 93 23.30 -1.72 39.53
C ASP A 93 22.59 -2.01 40.88
N PRO A 94 23.13 -2.90 41.73
CA PRO A 94 22.54 -3.22 43.03
C PRO A 94 22.47 -2.05 44.02
N GLN A 95 23.01 -0.87 43.68
CA GLN A 95 23.08 0.32 44.51
C GLN A 95 22.14 1.43 44.01
N GLY A 96 21.38 1.18 42.94
CA GLY A 96 20.39 2.12 42.41
C GLY A 96 20.98 3.23 41.55
N ASN A 97 22.23 3.09 41.09
CA ASN A 97 22.87 4.09 40.25
C ASN A 97 22.64 3.80 38.77
N VAL A 98 22.16 4.81 38.04
CA VAL A 98 22.06 4.79 36.58
C VAL A 98 23.42 5.21 36.01
N HIS A 99 24.18 4.26 35.49
CA HIS A 99 25.38 4.55 34.71
C HIS A 99 24.98 4.83 33.26
N ILE A 100 25.09 6.09 32.85
CA ILE A 100 25.16 6.47 31.44
C ILE A 100 26.64 6.48 31.09
N GLU A 101 27.08 5.55 30.23
CA GLU A 101 28.44 5.59 29.68
C GLU A 101 28.52 6.74 28.66
N ASP A 102 29.14 7.84 29.07
CA ASP A 102 29.55 8.92 28.17
C ASP A 102 30.66 8.41 27.24
N ALA A 103 30.29 8.07 26.01
CA ALA A 103 31.26 7.90 24.93
C ALA A 103 31.82 9.27 24.53
N ALA A 104 33.14 9.39 24.62
CA ALA A 104 33.90 10.60 24.35
C ALA A 104 33.60 11.20 22.96
N VAL A 105 33.26 12.49 22.96
CA VAL A 105 33.11 13.33 21.78
C VAL A 105 34.48 13.96 21.44
N PRO A 106 35.01 13.84 20.22
CA PRO A 106 36.10 14.68 19.78
C PRO A 106 35.58 16.07 19.42
N ASP A 107 36.25 17.07 19.96
CA ASP A 107 36.08 18.50 19.71
C ASP A 107 36.33 18.83 18.22
N VAL A 108 35.29 19.29 17.53
CA VAL A 108 35.40 20.02 16.26
C VAL A 108 34.42 21.18 16.30
N SER A 109 34.95 22.36 16.60
CA SER A 109 34.30 23.63 16.32
C SER A 109 34.25 23.86 14.81
N ASP A 110 33.11 23.59 14.19
CA ASP A 110 32.70 24.28 12.97
C ASP A 110 31.18 24.50 13.01
N SER A 111 30.79 25.75 12.99
CA SER A 111 29.41 26.21 12.97
C SER A 111 28.74 25.82 11.65
N VAL A 112 28.10 24.66 11.64
CA VAL A 112 27.17 24.24 10.59
C VAL A 112 25.74 24.48 11.08
N LEU A 113 25.00 25.26 10.30
CA LEU A 113 23.57 25.49 10.44
C LEU A 113 22.83 24.14 10.52
N MET A 114 22.17 23.89 11.64
CA MET A 114 21.27 22.76 11.82
C MET A 114 20.05 22.94 10.91
N ASP A 115 20.04 22.26 9.77
CA ASP A 115 18.83 22.07 8.97
C ASP A 115 18.11 20.81 9.48
N GLY A 116 16.84 20.95 9.84
CA GLY A 116 16.05 19.98 10.60
C GLY A 116 15.50 18.80 9.78
N SER A 117 16.36 18.05 9.09
CA SER A 117 15.99 16.93 8.22
C SER A 117 16.86 15.68 8.48
N GLY A 118 17.07 15.33 9.74
CA GLY A 118 17.81 14.14 10.19
C GLY A 118 17.10 12.80 9.94
N GLY A 119 16.47 12.61 8.78
CA GLY A 119 16.05 11.30 8.31
C GLY A 119 17.28 10.52 7.83
N LEU A 120 17.47 9.29 8.31
CA LEU A 120 18.48 8.37 7.77
C LEU A 120 18.26 8.23 6.26
N ALA A 121 19.13 8.85 5.46
CA ALA A 121 19.06 8.77 4.02
C ALA A 121 19.29 7.32 3.58
N VAL A 122 18.25 6.66 3.08
CA VAL A 122 18.37 5.31 2.53
C VAL A 122 19.08 5.40 1.18
N GLU A 123 20.33 4.94 1.10
CA GLU A 123 21.06 4.85 -0.15
C GLU A 123 20.60 3.63 -0.95
N LEU A 124 19.76 3.86 -1.97
CA LEU A 124 19.39 2.84 -2.94
C LEU A 124 20.40 2.79 -4.10
N PRO A 125 20.74 1.60 -4.62
CA PRO A 125 21.50 1.52 -5.85
C PRO A 125 20.72 2.15 -7.00
N ARG A 126 21.44 2.75 -7.96
CA ARG A 126 20.81 3.25 -9.19
C ARG A 126 20.25 2.08 -10.00
N TRP A 127 19.15 2.34 -10.70
CA TRP A 127 18.60 1.39 -11.65
C TRP A 127 19.65 1.00 -12.71
N PRO A 128 19.94 -0.30 -12.89
CA PRO A 128 20.99 -0.75 -13.80
C PRO A 128 20.69 -0.53 -15.28
N GLY A 129 19.44 -0.22 -15.66
CA GLY A 129 19.00 -0.23 -17.05
C GLY A 129 18.80 -1.67 -17.59
N GLY A 130 18.49 -1.77 -18.88
CA GLY A 130 18.27 -3.06 -19.56
C GLY A 130 16.95 -3.74 -19.24
N ASP A 131 16.78 -4.99 -19.67
CA ASP A 131 15.61 -5.83 -19.38
C ASP A 131 15.90 -6.74 -18.18
N LEU A 132 15.17 -6.52 -17.08
CA LEU A 132 15.30 -7.28 -15.84
C LEU A 132 13.98 -7.99 -15.54
N THR A 133 14.05 -9.30 -15.31
CA THR A 133 12.90 -10.07 -14.80
C THR A 133 13.18 -10.52 -13.38
N ILE A 134 12.26 -10.20 -12.47
CA ILE A 134 12.23 -10.71 -11.10
C ILE A 134 11.28 -11.92 -11.07
N PRO A 135 11.82 -13.15 -10.93
CA PRO A 135 10.99 -14.35 -10.91
C PRO A 135 10.15 -14.41 -9.63
N ALA A 136 9.06 -15.18 -9.68
CA ALA A 136 8.32 -15.52 -8.48
C ALA A 136 9.18 -16.40 -7.58
N VAL A 137 8.99 -16.24 -6.27
CA VAL A 137 9.65 -17.03 -5.24
C VAL A 137 8.61 -17.87 -4.53
N ASP A 138 8.97 -19.10 -4.16
CA ASP A 138 8.10 -19.91 -3.32
C ASP A 138 8.20 -19.40 -1.88
N THR A 139 7.14 -18.76 -1.40
CA THR A 139 7.04 -18.21 -0.04
C THR A 139 6.33 -19.17 0.93
N SER A 140 5.92 -20.37 0.48
CA SER A 140 5.06 -21.29 1.26
C SER A 140 5.73 -21.81 2.53
N ASN A 141 7.06 -21.96 2.48
CA ASN A 141 7.86 -22.40 3.61
C ASN A 141 8.43 -21.24 4.44
N TRP A 142 8.03 -19.99 4.15
CA TRP A 142 8.59 -18.82 4.83
C TRP A 142 7.81 -18.53 6.10
N THR A 143 8.45 -18.78 7.24
CA THR A 143 7.94 -18.42 8.56
C THR A 143 8.20 -16.94 8.81
N PRO A 144 7.19 -16.09 9.07
CA PRO A 144 7.40 -14.72 9.51
C PRO A 144 8.37 -14.72 10.69
N SER A 145 9.46 -13.94 10.62
CA SER A 145 10.31 -13.80 11.79
C SER A 145 9.49 -13.14 12.92
N GLU A 146 9.85 -13.41 14.17
CA GLU A 146 9.23 -12.74 15.32
C GLU A 146 9.38 -11.21 15.26
N SER A 147 10.35 -10.71 14.47
CA SER A 147 10.63 -9.30 14.21
C SER A 147 9.89 -8.70 13.00
N ASN A 148 9.06 -9.45 12.26
CA ASN A 148 8.49 -9.03 10.97
C ASN A 148 9.56 -8.59 9.95
N GLU A 149 10.75 -9.20 9.98
CA GLU A 149 11.82 -8.86 9.04
C GLU A 149 11.37 -9.14 7.61
N LEU A 150 11.50 -8.13 6.76
CA LEU A 150 11.29 -8.27 5.33
C LEU A 150 12.36 -9.20 4.78
N PHE A 151 11.95 -10.32 4.18
CA PHE A 151 12.88 -11.39 3.79
C PHE A 151 13.86 -10.95 2.71
N ARG A 152 13.37 -10.20 1.72
CA ARG A 152 14.20 -9.66 0.65
C ARG A 152 13.63 -8.37 0.12
N VAL A 153 14.36 -7.29 0.34
CA VAL A 153 14.10 -5.99 -0.29
C VAL A 153 15.07 -5.80 -1.44
N GLN A 154 14.55 -5.56 -2.63
CA GLN A 154 15.32 -5.15 -3.79
C GLN A 154 14.73 -3.84 -4.30
N GLY A 155 15.43 -2.74 -4.10
CA GLY A 155 14.99 -1.41 -4.51
C GLY A 155 16.05 -0.74 -5.37
N TRP A 156 15.60 0.12 -6.26
CA TRP A 156 16.46 0.96 -7.09
C TRP A 156 15.93 2.38 -7.11
N GLN A 157 16.86 3.33 -7.07
CA GLN A 157 16.57 4.71 -7.43
C GLN A 157 16.53 4.85 -8.95
N VAL A 158 15.51 5.54 -9.45
CA VAL A 158 15.36 5.95 -10.86
C VAL A 158 15.39 7.47 -10.97
N GLU A 159 15.68 7.98 -12.15
CA GLU A 159 15.57 9.42 -12.42
C GLU A 159 14.10 9.84 -12.33
N CYS A 160 13.81 10.87 -11.52
CA CYS A 160 12.48 11.47 -11.51
C CYS A 160 12.23 12.23 -12.81
N ILE A 161 11.13 11.92 -13.50
CA ILE A 161 10.78 12.57 -14.76
C ILE A 161 9.62 13.54 -14.50
N ASN A 162 9.98 14.80 -14.26
CA ASN A 162 9.04 15.88 -13.96
C ASN A 162 8.63 16.72 -15.19
N ASP A 163 9.16 16.39 -16.36
CA ASP A 163 8.96 17.12 -17.61
C ASP A 163 8.35 16.20 -18.67
N PHE A 164 7.21 16.60 -19.22
CA PHE A 164 6.47 15.83 -20.22
C PHE A 164 7.35 15.55 -21.43
N GLU A 165 8.04 16.56 -21.96
CA GLU A 165 8.76 16.43 -23.22
C GLU A 165 9.97 15.47 -23.12
N ARG A 166 10.41 15.14 -21.90
CA ARG A 166 11.56 14.25 -21.67
C ARG A 166 11.20 12.77 -21.72
N HIS A 167 9.93 12.40 -21.56
CA HIS A 167 9.58 10.99 -21.45
C HIS A 167 9.31 10.34 -22.82
N LYS A 168 10.25 9.48 -23.25
CA LYS A 168 10.22 8.79 -24.55
C LYS A 168 8.98 7.92 -24.78
N LEU A 169 8.28 7.50 -23.71
CA LEU A 169 7.13 6.58 -23.80
C LEU A 169 5.76 7.28 -23.82
N ASN A 170 5.71 8.62 -23.87
CA ASN A 170 4.43 9.35 -23.82
C ASN A 170 3.49 9.05 -24.98
N ASN A 171 4.02 8.62 -26.12
CA ASN A 171 3.21 8.23 -27.27
C ASN A 171 2.39 6.96 -27.03
N TYR A 172 2.65 6.21 -25.95
CA TYR A 172 2.03 4.93 -25.64
C TYR A 172 1.00 4.99 -24.50
N THR A 173 0.74 6.17 -23.94
CA THR A 173 -0.36 6.39 -22.98
C THR A 173 -1.70 6.38 -23.74
N GLY A 174 -2.21 5.21 -24.11
CA GLY A 174 -3.47 5.11 -24.85
C GLY A 174 -4.62 5.79 -24.09
N ASN A 175 -5.24 6.83 -24.65
CA ASN A 175 -6.43 7.57 -24.16
C ASN A 175 -6.43 8.11 -22.71
N VAL A 176 -5.47 7.77 -21.85
CA VAL A 176 -5.33 8.40 -20.54
C VAL A 176 -4.90 9.83 -20.80
N SER A 177 -5.66 10.81 -20.31
CA SER A 177 -5.37 12.21 -20.60
C SER A 177 -3.89 12.48 -20.30
N ARG A 178 -3.11 12.78 -21.34
CA ARG A 178 -1.70 13.24 -21.29
C ARG A 178 -1.48 14.45 -20.35
N ARG A 179 -2.56 14.98 -19.76
CA ARG A 179 -2.75 16.22 -19.00
C ARG A 179 -2.47 16.12 -17.50
N LYS A 180 -2.35 14.92 -16.91
CA LYS A 180 -2.36 14.74 -15.43
C LYS A 180 -1.02 14.34 -14.80
N ALA A 181 0.00 14.03 -15.60
CA ALA A 181 1.18 13.31 -15.11
C ALA A 181 2.34 14.22 -14.63
N PHE A 182 2.23 15.54 -14.79
CA PHE A 182 3.32 16.50 -14.55
C PHE A 182 3.01 17.39 -13.36
N LEU A 183 2.92 16.76 -12.20
CA LEU A 183 2.86 17.49 -10.96
C LEU A 183 4.27 17.92 -10.62
N LYS A 184 4.48 19.22 -10.40
CA LYS A 184 5.68 19.68 -9.71
C LYS A 184 5.61 19.10 -8.29
N ARG A 185 6.45 18.12 -8.02
CA ARG A 185 6.55 17.48 -6.70
C ARG A 185 7.42 18.28 -5.73
N ASP A 186 8.14 19.27 -6.25
CA ASP A 186 8.95 20.21 -5.47
C ASP A 186 8.11 20.87 -4.37
N GLY A 187 8.60 20.83 -3.14
CA GLY A 187 7.92 21.42 -1.97
C GLY A 187 6.88 20.53 -1.29
N LEU A 188 6.68 19.30 -1.74
CA LEU A 188 5.92 18.30 -0.98
C LEU A 188 6.78 17.75 0.17
N SER A 189 6.21 17.66 1.37
CA SER A 189 6.90 17.13 2.56
C SER A 189 7.25 15.63 2.48
N CYS A 190 6.67 14.93 1.50
CA CYS A 190 6.92 13.54 1.17
C CYS A 190 7.82 13.37 -0.05
N TYR A 191 8.50 14.45 -0.48
CA TYR A 191 9.41 14.38 -1.62
C TYR A 191 10.63 13.53 -1.27
N GLY A 192 10.56 12.25 -1.65
CA GLY A 192 11.66 11.30 -1.62
C GLY A 192 12.19 10.99 -3.02
N PRO A 193 13.19 10.10 -3.15
CA PRO A 193 13.69 9.66 -4.45
C PRO A 193 12.57 8.98 -5.26
N CYS A 194 12.64 9.09 -6.59
CA CYS A 194 11.86 8.21 -7.45
C CYS A 194 12.49 6.82 -7.43
N VAL A 195 11.65 5.81 -7.26
CA VAL A 195 12.10 4.45 -6.97
C VAL A 195 11.21 3.42 -7.64
N ARG A 196 11.75 2.21 -7.75
CA ARG A 196 10.97 0.99 -7.93
C ARG A 196 11.66 -0.17 -7.23
N GLY A 197 10.90 -1.17 -6.83
CA GLY A 197 11.46 -2.31 -6.13
C GLY A 197 10.43 -3.38 -5.79
N VAL A 198 10.90 -4.47 -5.22
CA VAL A 198 10.09 -5.57 -4.70
C VAL A 198 10.48 -5.88 -3.26
N VAL A 199 9.48 -6.31 -2.50
CA VAL A 199 9.64 -6.83 -1.15
C VAL A 199 9.01 -8.21 -1.11
N ASP A 200 9.83 -9.24 -1.05
CA ASP A 200 9.38 -10.61 -0.91
C ASP A 200 9.05 -10.92 0.55
N GLY A 201 7.99 -11.73 0.74
CA GLY A 201 7.49 -12.08 2.07
C GLY A 201 6.97 -10.89 2.87
N PHE A 202 6.51 -9.84 2.18
CA PHE A 202 5.89 -8.67 2.79
C PHE A 202 4.61 -9.03 3.57
N ALA A 203 3.79 -9.93 3.02
CA ALA A 203 2.64 -10.50 3.71
C ALA A 203 2.82 -12.01 3.86
N SER A 204 2.42 -12.53 5.01
CA SER A 204 2.37 -13.97 5.25
C SER A 204 1.23 -14.64 4.47
N HIS A 205 1.32 -15.96 4.29
CA HIS A 205 0.23 -16.75 3.70
C HIS A 205 -1.09 -16.61 4.46
N ALA A 206 -1.03 -16.53 5.79
CA ALA A 206 -2.22 -16.35 6.62
C ALA A 206 -2.90 -15.00 6.36
N GLU A 207 -2.11 -13.92 6.26
CA GLU A 207 -2.62 -12.59 5.93
C GLU A 207 -3.19 -12.55 4.50
N VAL A 208 -2.51 -13.18 3.53
CA VAL A 208 -3.00 -13.28 2.15
C VAL A 208 -4.31 -14.07 2.09
N LEU A 209 -4.42 -15.18 2.83
CA LEU A 209 -5.64 -15.99 2.87
C LEU A 209 -6.83 -15.19 3.43
N GLU A 210 -6.61 -14.40 4.49
CA GLU A 210 -7.63 -13.54 5.08
C GLU A 210 -8.06 -12.41 4.13
N LEU A 211 -7.20 -11.96 3.23
CA LEU A 211 -7.58 -11.04 2.16
C LEU A 211 -8.23 -11.73 0.96
N SER A 212 -7.90 -12.99 0.70
CA SER A 212 -8.37 -13.74 -0.47
C SER A 212 -9.85 -14.07 -0.41
N VAL A 213 -10.45 -14.07 0.79
CA VAL A 213 -11.90 -14.23 0.97
C VAL A 213 -12.71 -13.01 0.52
N LEU A 214 -12.04 -11.89 0.23
CA LEU A 214 -12.67 -10.62 -0.15
C LEU A 214 -12.89 -10.50 -1.66
N GLU A 215 -12.99 -11.64 -2.37
CA GLU A 215 -13.28 -11.63 -3.79
C GLU A 215 -14.58 -10.86 -4.06
N PRO A 216 -14.56 -9.86 -4.96
CA PRO A 216 -15.74 -9.09 -5.27
C PRO A 216 -16.81 -10.00 -5.87
N TYR A 217 -18.04 -9.86 -5.37
CA TYR A 217 -19.20 -10.51 -5.97
C TYR A 217 -19.34 -10.06 -7.43
N VAL A 218 -19.17 -11.01 -8.36
CA VAL A 218 -19.44 -10.80 -9.79
C VAL A 218 -20.87 -11.27 -10.06
N PRO A 219 -21.80 -10.37 -10.45
CA PRO A 219 -23.16 -10.77 -10.76
C PRO A 219 -23.18 -11.89 -11.83
N PRO A 220 -24.05 -12.91 -11.67
CA PRO A 220 -24.24 -13.94 -12.68
C PRO A 220 -24.48 -13.31 -14.07
N GLY A 221 -23.70 -13.74 -15.07
CA GLY A 221 -23.79 -13.24 -16.46
C GLY A 221 -22.78 -12.15 -16.83
N GLN A 222 -22.06 -11.56 -15.86
CA GLN A 222 -21.01 -10.58 -16.15
C GLN A 222 -19.64 -11.27 -16.20
N ALA A 223 -19.29 -11.86 -17.34
CA ALA A 223 -17.95 -12.37 -17.57
C ALA A 223 -17.01 -11.22 -17.97
N SER A 224 -16.50 -10.46 -16.99
CA SER A 224 -15.39 -9.56 -17.26
C SER A 224 -14.06 -10.31 -17.08
N SER A 225 -13.16 -10.19 -18.06
CA SER A 225 -11.79 -10.68 -17.95
C SER A 225 -11.00 -9.95 -16.86
N ILE A 226 -11.51 -8.80 -16.41
CA ILE A 226 -10.96 -7.95 -15.36
C ILE A 226 -12.11 -7.55 -14.42
N THR A 227 -11.96 -7.78 -13.13
CA THR A 227 -12.86 -7.28 -12.09
C THR A 227 -12.05 -6.39 -11.16
N THR A 228 -12.49 -5.15 -10.99
CA THR A 228 -11.87 -4.18 -10.09
C THR A 228 -12.87 -3.80 -9.01
N TRP A 229 -12.45 -3.91 -7.75
CA TRP A 229 -13.26 -3.50 -6.61
C TRP A 229 -12.51 -2.46 -5.81
N ARG A 230 -13.15 -1.31 -5.59
CA ARG A 230 -12.58 -0.21 -4.83
C ARG A 230 -12.70 -0.48 -3.35
N TRP A 231 -11.60 -0.24 -2.64
CA TRP A 231 -11.51 -0.45 -1.22
C TRP A 231 -10.76 0.69 -0.54
N ASP A 232 -11.52 1.65 -0.04
CA ASP A 232 -10.93 2.88 0.52
C ASP A 232 -10.90 2.88 2.04
N VAL A 233 -11.30 1.77 2.67
CA VAL A 233 -11.35 1.62 4.12
C VAL A 233 -10.14 0.83 4.57
N ALA A 234 -9.08 1.55 4.95
CA ALA A 234 -7.86 0.91 5.46
C ALA A 234 -8.16 0.08 6.73
N ASP A 235 -9.17 0.45 7.54
CA ASP A 235 -9.45 -0.17 8.84
C ASP A 235 -10.13 -1.56 8.80
N ASP A 236 -10.62 -2.01 7.65
CA ASP A 236 -11.42 -3.24 7.54
C ASP A 236 -11.01 -4.07 6.31
N PRO A 237 -10.66 -5.37 6.47
CA PRO A 237 -10.44 -6.07 7.73
C PRO A 237 -9.18 -5.54 8.43
N PRO A 238 -9.02 -5.84 9.73
CA PRO A 238 -7.84 -5.44 10.50
C PRO A 238 -6.51 -5.83 9.86
N VAL A 239 -6.45 -6.94 9.12
CA VAL A 239 -5.25 -7.36 8.38
C VAL A 239 -4.90 -6.38 7.27
N PHE A 240 -5.88 -5.81 6.57
CA PHE A 240 -5.62 -4.83 5.52
C PHE A 240 -5.00 -3.55 6.10
N ARG A 241 -5.49 -3.09 7.26
CA ARG A 241 -4.88 -1.96 7.99
C ARG A 241 -3.42 -2.24 8.33
N THR A 242 -3.16 -3.42 8.84
CA THR A 242 -1.82 -3.85 9.24
C THR A 242 -0.88 -3.82 8.05
N LEU A 243 -1.33 -4.32 6.90
CA LEU A 243 -0.56 -4.30 5.65
C LEU A 243 -0.39 -2.88 5.08
N VAL A 244 -1.39 -2.01 5.16
CA VAL A 244 -1.25 -0.60 4.78
C VAL A 244 -0.18 0.09 5.63
N ASN A 245 -0.22 -0.08 6.96
CA ASN A 245 0.77 0.49 7.87
C ASN A 245 2.17 -0.09 7.60
N ARG A 246 2.26 -1.40 7.35
CA ARG A 246 3.52 -2.06 6.97
C ARG A 246 4.06 -1.53 5.65
N ALA A 247 3.22 -1.30 4.63
CA ALA A 247 3.64 -0.71 3.37
C ALA A 247 4.17 0.73 3.54
N GLN A 248 3.56 1.53 4.42
CA GLN A 248 4.09 2.86 4.75
C GLN A 248 5.44 2.79 5.46
N ALA A 249 5.63 1.84 6.38
CA ALA A 249 6.91 1.60 7.04
C ALA A 249 7.98 1.19 6.01
N VAL A 250 7.65 0.26 5.10
CA VAL A 250 8.54 -0.16 3.99
C VAL A 250 8.98 1.04 3.14
N LEU A 251 8.02 1.87 2.71
CA LEU A 251 8.30 3.06 1.89
C LEU A 251 9.24 4.03 2.60
N ARG A 252 9.05 4.22 3.91
CA ARG A 252 9.92 5.08 4.73
C ARG A 252 11.31 4.48 4.92
N GLU A 253 11.38 3.26 5.44
CA GLU A 253 12.61 2.64 5.94
C GLU A 253 13.51 2.08 4.85
N HIS A 254 12.93 1.69 3.70
CA HIS A 254 13.69 1.07 2.61
C HIS A 254 13.71 1.89 1.32
N PHE A 255 12.88 2.92 1.21
CA PHE A 255 12.83 3.76 0.01
C PHE A 255 13.01 5.25 0.31
N GLY A 256 13.22 5.63 1.58
CA GLY A 256 13.46 7.02 1.98
C GLY A 256 12.27 7.94 1.71
N VAL A 257 11.05 7.41 1.72
CA VAL A 257 9.82 8.16 1.43
C VAL A 257 9.06 8.43 2.72
N GLU A 258 9.07 9.68 3.15
CA GLU A 258 8.39 10.09 4.38
C GLU A 258 7.03 10.73 4.12
N ASN A 259 6.30 11.02 5.20
CA ASN A 259 5.09 11.84 5.17
C ASN A 259 4.01 11.37 4.18
N LEU A 260 3.91 10.06 3.93
CA LEU A 260 2.83 9.48 3.14
C LEU A 260 1.59 9.23 3.98
N ARG A 261 0.43 9.28 3.32
CA ARG A 261 -0.83 8.74 3.83
C ARG A 261 -1.42 7.78 2.82
N PHE A 262 -2.07 6.72 3.30
CA PHE A 262 -2.95 5.93 2.46
C PHE A 262 -4.02 6.81 1.84
N TYR A 263 -4.27 6.63 0.54
CA TYR A 263 -5.25 7.41 -0.19
C TYR A 263 -6.38 6.55 -0.76
N ARG A 264 -6.03 5.43 -1.40
CA ARG A 264 -7.00 4.58 -2.10
C ARG A 264 -6.44 3.17 -2.23
N SER A 265 -7.31 2.16 -2.37
CA SER A 265 -6.89 0.87 -2.90
C SER A 265 -7.95 0.24 -3.80
N ASN A 266 -7.49 -0.72 -4.62
CA ASN A 266 -8.34 -1.58 -5.40
C ASN A 266 -7.89 -3.03 -5.25
N ILE A 267 -8.83 -3.96 -5.10
CA ILE A 267 -8.60 -5.38 -5.38
C ILE A 267 -8.89 -5.59 -6.85
N ILE A 268 -7.96 -6.21 -7.57
CA ILE A 268 -8.09 -6.43 -9.00
C ILE A 268 -7.84 -7.89 -9.32
N THR A 269 -8.80 -8.49 -10.02
CA THR A 269 -8.77 -9.87 -10.46
C THR A 269 -8.78 -9.92 -11.98
N TRP A 270 -7.81 -10.63 -12.56
CA TRP A 270 -7.73 -10.92 -13.99
C TRP A 270 -7.92 -12.41 -14.22
N LYS A 271 -8.72 -12.77 -15.22
CA LYS A 271 -8.99 -14.16 -15.61
C LYS A 271 -8.60 -14.38 -17.07
N ALA A 272 -7.84 -15.44 -17.34
CA ALA A 272 -7.50 -15.82 -18.69
C ALA A 272 -8.78 -16.14 -19.49
N PRO A 273 -8.84 -15.82 -20.80
CA PRO A 273 -9.93 -16.26 -21.65
C PRO A 273 -10.03 -17.80 -21.65
N ARG A 274 -11.25 -18.36 -21.65
CA ARG A 274 -11.47 -19.82 -21.66
C ARG A 274 -10.83 -20.55 -22.85
N SER A 275 -10.52 -19.84 -23.94
CA SER A 275 -9.97 -20.38 -25.18
C SER A 275 -8.47 -20.14 -25.38
N SER A 276 -7.73 -19.65 -24.37
CA SER A 276 -6.28 -19.47 -24.53
C SER A 276 -5.56 -20.82 -24.51
N HIS A 277 -5.27 -21.37 -25.70
CA HIS A 277 -4.38 -22.52 -25.90
C HIS A 277 -2.90 -22.12 -25.96
N GLU A 278 -2.62 -20.83 -25.86
CA GLU A 278 -1.26 -20.30 -25.88
C GLU A 278 -0.56 -20.70 -24.58
N THR A 279 0.63 -21.28 -24.68
CA THR A 279 1.41 -21.75 -23.53
C THR A 279 2.54 -20.80 -23.15
N THR A 280 2.85 -19.85 -24.03
CA THR A 280 3.99 -18.94 -23.89
C THR A 280 3.50 -17.49 -23.85
N PRO A 281 3.98 -16.66 -22.91
CA PRO A 281 3.67 -15.23 -22.93
C PRO A 281 4.14 -14.59 -24.25
N PRO A 282 3.33 -13.73 -24.87
CA PRO A 282 3.76 -13.05 -26.09
C PRO A 282 4.88 -12.04 -25.78
N ILE A 283 5.62 -11.67 -26.83
CA ILE A 283 6.53 -10.53 -26.80
C ILE A 283 5.79 -9.31 -26.25
N TRP A 284 6.43 -8.58 -25.33
CA TRP A 284 5.85 -7.41 -24.70
C TRP A 284 5.74 -6.26 -25.69
N ARG A 285 4.52 -6.06 -26.17
CA ARG A 285 4.11 -4.88 -26.93
C ARG A 285 3.15 -4.07 -26.08
N PRO A 286 3.47 -2.80 -25.80
CA PRO A 286 2.62 -1.94 -24.99
C PRO A 286 1.20 -1.86 -25.50
N ARG A 287 0.23 -2.06 -24.60
CA ARG A 287 -1.19 -1.88 -24.92
C ARG A 287 -1.89 -0.89 -24.02
N SER A 288 -1.43 -0.79 -22.77
CA SER A 288 -2.06 0.06 -21.75
C SER A 288 -1.03 0.64 -20.77
N LEU A 289 0.15 1.04 -21.28
CA LEU A 289 1.17 1.71 -20.46
C LEU A 289 0.62 3.02 -19.89
N HIS A 290 0.82 3.22 -18.59
CA HIS A 290 0.46 4.45 -17.90
C HIS A 290 1.34 4.67 -16.67
N GLY A 291 1.49 5.93 -16.28
CA GLY A 291 1.84 6.31 -14.90
C GLY A 291 0.55 6.43 -14.09
N ASP A 292 0.61 6.11 -12.81
CA ASP A 292 -0.57 6.17 -11.95
C ASP A 292 -1.02 7.62 -11.70
N THR A 293 -0.08 8.57 -11.70
CA THR A 293 -0.39 10.02 -11.71
C THR A 293 -1.27 10.43 -12.90
N ASN A 294 -1.24 9.69 -14.02
CA ASN A 294 -2.08 9.96 -15.18
C ASN A 294 -3.56 9.66 -14.89
N THR A 295 -3.83 8.76 -13.93
CA THR A 295 -5.17 8.39 -13.50
C THR A 295 -5.68 9.40 -12.46
N ASP A 296 -4.91 9.61 -11.40
CA ASP A 296 -5.24 10.48 -10.27
C ASP A 296 -3.97 11.20 -9.78
N GLU A 297 -4.03 12.53 -9.77
CA GLU A 297 -2.93 13.42 -9.37
C GLU A 297 -2.53 13.25 -7.88
N MET A 298 -3.38 12.60 -7.09
CA MET A 298 -3.08 12.29 -5.70
C MET A 298 -2.18 11.06 -5.53
N PHE A 299 -1.98 10.26 -6.57
CA PHE A 299 -1.15 9.06 -6.50
C PHE A 299 0.32 9.45 -6.63
N LEU A 300 1.08 9.42 -5.53
CA LEU A 300 2.53 9.70 -5.54
C LEU A 300 3.35 8.41 -5.49
N PHE A 301 2.86 7.42 -4.75
CA PHE A 301 3.45 6.10 -4.66
C PHE A 301 2.40 5.04 -4.85
N THR A 302 2.79 3.99 -5.56
CA THR A 302 1.96 2.82 -5.79
C THR A 302 2.64 1.63 -5.19
N THR A 303 1.81 0.78 -4.59
CA THR A 303 2.22 -0.56 -4.22
C THR A 303 1.23 -1.58 -4.77
N ILE A 304 1.72 -2.76 -5.13
CA ILE A 304 0.92 -3.88 -5.62
C ILE A 304 1.28 -5.10 -4.77
N LEU A 305 0.36 -5.52 -3.92
CA LEU A 305 0.45 -6.76 -3.16
C LEU A 305 -0.14 -7.90 -3.99
N TYR A 306 0.67 -8.89 -4.33
CA TYR A 306 0.20 -10.06 -5.08
C TYR A 306 -0.42 -11.10 -4.13
N LEU A 307 -1.63 -11.54 -4.48
CA LEU A 307 -2.33 -12.64 -3.80
C LEU A 307 -2.34 -13.92 -4.67
N SER A 308 -1.50 -13.97 -5.70
CA SER A 308 -1.42 -15.08 -6.65
C SER A 308 0.04 -15.43 -6.93
N GLN A 309 0.27 -16.72 -7.16
CA GLN A 309 1.58 -17.29 -7.45
C GLN A 309 1.74 -17.54 -8.95
N HIS A 310 2.80 -16.99 -9.55
CA HIS A 310 3.16 -17.30 -10.93
C HIS A 310 3.60 -18.76 -11.08
N GLY A 311 3.21 -19.40 -12.18
CA GLY A 311 3.41 -20.83 -12.44
C GLY A 311 2.26 -21.70 -11.91
N GLU A 312 1.70 -21.34 -10.77
CA GLU A 312 0.62 -22.08 -10.10
C GLU A 312 -0.76 -21.51 -10.45
N ASP A 313 -1.06 -20.32 -9.93
CA ASP A 313 -2.34 -19.63 -10.12
C ASP A 313 -2.44 -18.98 -11.50
N CYS A 314 -1.32 -18.47 -12.02
CA CYS A 314 -1.27 -17.77 -13.29
C CYS A 314 0.02 -18.02 -14.08
N VAL A 315 -0.07 -17.94 -15.41
CA VAL A 315 1.10 -17.86 -16.31
C VAL A 315 1.01 -16.57 -17.11
N GLY A 316 2.13 -15.86 -17.22
CA GLY A 316 2.15 -14.47 -17.66
C GLY A 316 1.63 -13.56 -16.54
N ALA A 317 0.91 -12.49 -16.92
CA ALA A 317 0.35 -11.52 -15.97
C ALA A 317 1.38 -10.86 -15.02
N GLU A 318 2.64 -10.81 -15.47
CA GLU A 318 3.66 -10.00 -14.83
C GLU A 318 3.23 -8.53 -14.82
N THR A 319 3.67 -7.78 -13.81
CA THR A 319 3.66 -6.32 -13.95
C THR A 319 4.91 -5.92 -14.71
N GLY A 320 4.73 -5.27 -15.87
CA GLY A 320 5.82 -4.71 -16.65
C GLY A 320 5.93 -3.21 -16.41
N ILE A 321 7.13 -2.70 -16.11
CA ILE A 321 7.48 -1.28 -16.05
C ILE A 321 8.47 -1.00 -17.18
N ALA A 322 8.04 -0.29 -18.23
CA ALA A 322 8.82 -0.11 -19.45
C ALA A 322 9.75 1.11 -19.31
N ASP A 323 11.01 0.93 -19.75
CA ASP A 323 11.98 2.03 -19.86
C ASP A 323 12.21 2.43 -21.32
N GLU A 324 12.23 1.45 -22.23
CA GLU A 324 12.52 1.68 -23.65
C GLU A 324 11.65 0.82 -24.57
N ILE A 325 11.14 1.46 -25.63
CA ILE A 325 10.43 0.79 -26.73
C ILE A 325 11.30 0.90 -27.98
N GLY A 326 11.69 -0.26 -28.51
CA GLY A 326 12.47 -0.38 -29.73
C GLY A 326 11.59 -0.48 -30.97
N ALA A 327 12.15 -1.08 -32.02
CA ALA A 327 11.46 -1.27 -33.28
C ALA A 327 10.20 -2.15 -33.13
N GLN A 328 9.19 -1.91 -33.99
CA GLN A 328 7.92 -2.63 -34.02
C GLN A 328 7.15 -2.62 -32.68
N ASP A 329 7.30 -1.53 -31.91
CA ASP A 329 6.61 -1.29 -30.64
C ASP A 329 6.87 -2.40 -29.61
N VAL A 330 8.09 -2.93 -29.57
CA VAL A 330 8.54 -3.95 -28.61
C VAL A 330 9.30 -3.29 -27.48
N VAL A 331 8.97 -3.61 -26.22
CA VAL A 331 9.77 -3.16 -25.07
C VAL A 331 11.12 -3.89 -25.08
N THR A 332 12.21 -3.13 -25.10
CA THR A 332 13.59 -3.63 -25.16
C THR A 332 14.34 -3.49 -23.83
N ALA A 333 13.84 -2.63 -22.93
CA ALA A 333 14.37 -2.45 -21.58
C ALA A 333 13.25 -2.10 -20.61
N GLY A 334 13.39 -2.55 -19.37
CA GLY A 334 12.42 -2.34 -18.30
C GLY A 334 12.52 -3.40 -17.21
N LEU A 335 11.51 -3.39 -16.33
CA LEU A 335 11.35 -4.36 -15.26
C LEU A 335 10.12 -5.21 -15.49
N ARG A 336 10.25 -6.53 -15.33
CA ARG A 336 9.14 -7.49 -15.27
C ARG A 336 9.11 -8.13 -13.90
N VAL A 337 7.96 -8.09 -13.24
CA VAL A 337 7.77 -8.72 -11.93
C VAL A 337 6.73 -9.81 -12.03
N GLN A 338 7.16 -11.06 -11.84
CA GLN A 338 6.24 -12.18 -11.73
C GLN A 338 5.47 -12.11 -10.40
N PRO A 339 4.14 -12.36 -10.42
CA PRO A 339 3.34 -12.47 -9.20
C PRO A 339 3.88 -13.53 -8.26
N SER A 340 3.98 -13.19 -6.97
CA SER A 340 4.42 -14.11 -5.91
C SER A 340 3.53 -13.87 -4.70
N ILE A 341 2.98 -14.92 -4.09
CA ILE A 341 2.10 -14.75 -2.92
C ILE A 341 2.82 -13.96 -1.83
N GLY A 342 2.20 -12.86 -1.40
CA GLY A 342 2.73 -12.01 -0.34
C GLY A 342 3.84 -11.05 -0.76
N ARG A 343 4.23 -11.00 -2.05
CA ARG A 343 5.16 -9.99 -2.58
C ARG A 343 4.49 -8.64 -2.69
N LEU A 344 5.21 -7.59 -2.29
CA LEU A 344 4.87 -6.20 -2.55
C LEU A 344 5.77 -5.65 -3.66
N LEU A 345 5.20 -5.22 -4.78
CA LEU A 345 5.88 -4.34 -5.74
C LEU A 345 5.65 -2.90 -5.30
N VAL A 346 6.70 -2.09 -5.30
CA VAL A 346 6.70 -0.68 -4.88
C VAL A 346 7.26 0.18 -6.02
N PHE A 347 6.63 1.30 -6.34
CA PHE A 347 7.21 2.28 -7.27
C PHE A 347 6.61 3.69 -7.08
N SER A 348 7.39 4.71 -7.42
CA SER A 348 6.88 6.09 -7.53
C SER A 348 5.93 6.18 -8.72
N ALA A 349 4.77 6.82 -8.55
CA ALA A 349 3.62 6.71 -9.44
C ALA A 349 3.72 7.50 -10.76
N GLY A 350 4.85 8.18 -11.00
CA GLY A 350 5.00 9.06 -12.16
C GLY A 350 5.31 8.32 -13.45
N VAL A 351 5.59 9.10 -14.50
CA VAL A 351 5.94 8.54 -15.81
C VAL A 351 7.29 7.82 -15.80
N GLU A 352 8.16 8.08 -14.83
CA GLU A 352 9.39 7.29 -14.61
C GLU A 352 9.11 5.79 -14.38
N ASN A 353 7.88 5.41 -14.03
CA ASN A 353 7.44 4.03 -13.87
C ASN A 353 6.18 3.74 -14.70
N MET A 354 6.23 4.07 -15.99
CA MET A 354 5.20 3.69 -16.95
C MET A 354 5.02 2.17 -16.97
N HIS A 355 3.85 1.69 -16.59
CA HIS A 355 3.62 0.28 -16.34
C HIS A 355 2.30 -0.23 -16.91
N GLU A 356 2.22 -1.55 -17.04
CA GLU A 356 0.99 -2.27 -17.36
C GLU A 356 1.05 -3.69 -16.81
N MET A 357 -0.11 -4.35 -16.76
CA MET A 357 -0.13 -5.80 -16.57
C MET A 357 0.10 -6.48 -17.92
N LEU A 358 1.11 -7.35 -17.99
CA LEU A 358 1.36 -8.18 -19.16
C LEU A 358 0.24 -9.19 -19.37
N ARG A 359 0.21 -9.79 -20.57
CA ARG A 359 -0.88 -10.69 -20.93
C ARG A 359 -0.95 -11.89 -19.99
N LEU A 360 -2.12 -12.09 -19.37
CA LEU A 360 -2.46 -13.32 -18.67
C LEU A 360 -2.72 -14.42 -19.70
N VAL A 361 -1.89 -15.45 -19.66
CA VAL A 361 -1.93 -16.58 -20.61
C VAL A 361 -2.86 -17.68 -20.08
N ARG A 362 -2.70 -18.04 -18.81
CA ARG A 362 -3.45 -19.11 -18.14
C ARG A 362 -3.79 -18.70 -16.71
N GLY A 363 -4.94 -19.14 -16.22
CA GLY A 363 -5.31 -19.05 -14.81
C GLY A 363 -5.89 -17.71 -14.40
N LYS A 364 -5.62 -17.29 -13.16
CA LYS A 364 -6.18 -16.09 -12.52
C LYS A 364 -5.09 -15.37 -11.75
N ARG A 365 -5.01 -14.05 -11.93
CA ARG A 365 -4.17 -13.17 -11.10
C ARG A 365 -5.05 -12.32 -10.21
N VAL A 366 -4.75 -12.28 -8.92
CA VAL A 366 -5.37 -11.41 -7.92
C VAL A 366 -4.29 -10.55 -7.29
N ALA A 367 -4.53 -9.26 -7.20
CA ALA A 367 -3.62 -8.33 -6.52
C ALA A 367 -4.40 -7.20 -5.86
N ILE A 368 -3.83 -6.63 -4.80
CA ILE A 368 -4.30 -5.40 -4.18
C ILE A 368 -3.35 -4.27 -4.57
N GLN A 369 -3.87 -3.28 -5.27
CA GLN A 369 -3.15 -2.06 -5.59
C GLN A 369 -3.49 -1.00 -4.56
N MET A 370 -2.48 -0.43 -3.88
CA MET A 370 -2.65 0.63 -2.90
C MET A 370 -1.90 1.87 -3.37
N TRP A 371 -2.55 3.02 -3.25
CA TRP A 371 -1.98 4.32 -3.61
C TRP A 371 -1.81 5.19 -2.37
N PHE A 372 -0.67 5.88 -2.34
CA PHE A 372 -0.30 6.79 -1.28
C PHE A 372 -0.17 8.22 -1.81
N ALA A 373 -0.66 9.16 -1.01
CA ALA A 373 -0.58 10.59 -1.26
C ALA A 373 0.32 11.26 -0.21
N CYS A 374 0.74 12.50 -0.47
CA CYS A 374 1.43 13.28 0.55
C CYS A 374 0.48 13.62 1.71
N LYS A 375 0.99 13.60 2.95
CA LYS A 375 0.33 14.26 4.08
C LYS A 375 0.23 15.76 3.77
N GLY A 376 -0.96 16.33 3.95
CA GLY A 376 -1.26 17.72 3.60
C GLY A 376 -1.68 17.95 2.14
N GLN A 377 -1.48 16.98 1.23
CA GLN A 377 -2.01 17.05 -0.12
C GLN A 377 -3.54 16.84 -0.09
N ASN A 378 -4.26 17.78 -0.68
CA ASN A 378 -5.71 17.74 -0.80
C ASN A 378 -6.16 17.91 -2.27
N PRO A 379 -7.42 17.59 -2.61
CA PRO A 379 -7.91 17.72 -3.98
C PRO A 379 -7.81 19.15 -4.55
N GLY A 380 -7.80 20.19 -3.70
CA GLY A 380 -7.61 21.58 -4.09
C GLY A 380 -6.20 21.85 -4.63
N TRP A 381 -5.17 21.30 -4.00
CA TRP A 381 -3.79 21.35 -4.49
C TRP A 381 -3.68 20.72 -5.89
N ALA A 382 -4.26 19.52 -6.07
CA ALA A 382 -4.23 18.81 -7.35
C ALA A 382 -4.94 19.60 -8.45
N ARG A 383 -6.11 20.18 -8.12
CA ARG A 383 -6.82 21.10 -9.01
C ARG A 383 -5.98 22.32 -9.39
N ALA A 384 -5.26 22.94 -8.46
CA ALA A 384 -4.41 24.10 -8.74
C ALA A 384 -3.28 23.76 -9.72
N GLN A 385 -2.63 22.60 -9.53
CA GLN A 385 -1.59 22.11 -10.45
C GLN A 385 -2.14 21.91 -11.87
N ARG A 386 -3.31 21.28 -12.00
CA ARG A 386 -3.98 21.10 -13.30
C ARG A 386 -4.34 22.43 -13.98
N VAL A 387 -4.82 23.41 -13.22
CA VAL A 387 -5.13 24.74 -13.76
C VAL A 387 -3.85 25.41 -14.28
N SER A 388 -2.79 25.43 -13.46
CA SER A 388 -1.49 25.99 -13.85
C SER A 388 -0.89 25.32 -15.10
N TRP A 389 -1.01 24.00 -15.21
CA TRP A 389 -0.58 23.26 -16.41
C TRP A 389 -1.39 23.66 -17.64
N ASN A 390 -2.73 23.72 -17.53
CA ASN A 390 -3.60 24.14 -18.65
C ASN A 390 -3.34 25.58 -19.08
N GLU A 391 -2.99 26.48 -18.17
CA GLU A 391 -2.60 27.86 -18.49
C GLU A 391 -1.28 27.92 -19.26
N THR A 392 -0.32 27.04 -18.91
CA THR A 392 1.01 27.02 -19.54
C THR A 392 0.98 26.38 -20.94
N TYR A 393 0.22 25.30 -21.11
CA TYR A 393 0.27 24.47 -22.33
C TYR A 393 -1.02 24.45 -23.13
N GLY A 394 -2.04 25.20 -22.71
CA GLY A 394 -3.37 25.22 -23.31
C GLY A 394 -4.20 23.96 -23.04
N PHE A 395 -5.50 24.05 -23.33
CA PHE A 395 -6.40 22.89 -23.31
C PHE A 395 -6.06 21.94 -24.47
N GLY A 396 -5.16 20.98 -24.23
CA GLY A 396 -4.75 20.02 -25.26
C GLY A 396 -3.27 19.66 -25.23
N GLY A 397 -2.44 20.44 -24.52
CA GLY A 397 -0.99 20.29 -24.56
C GLY A 397 -0.38 20.77 -25.89
N PRO A 398 0.95 20.76 -26.00
CA PRO A 398 1.68 21.34 -27.14
C PRO A 398 1.39 20.69 -28.50
N GLU A 399 0.77 19.50 -28.54
CA GLU A 399 0.44 18.80 -29.79
C GLU A 399 -0.96 19.11 -30.36
N SER A 400 -1.73 20.06 -29.82
CA SER A 400 -3.00 20.46 -30.47
C SER A 400 -2.82 21.18 -31.82
N GLY A 401 -1.57 21.43 -32.23
CA GLY A 401 -1.21 21.84 -33.59
C GLY A 401 -0.91 20.63 -34.48
N SER A 402 -1.90 20.18 -35.24
CA SER A 402 -1.75 19.37 -36.48
C SER A 402 -0.79 18.17 -36.42
N SER A 403 -1.31 16.98 -36.09
CA SER A 403 -0.74 15.71 -36.56
C SER A 403 -1.83 14.76 -37.07
N PRO A 404 -1.53 13.99 -38.14
CA PRO A 404 -2.55 13.31 -38.95
C PRO A 404 -3.14 12.10 -38.23
N SER A 405 -4.45 11.90 -38.45
CA SER A 405 -5.28 10.86 -37.86
C SER A 405 -4.64 9.46 -37.93
N LYS A 406 -4.21 8.92 -36.79
CA LYS A 406 -4.10 7.47 -36.62
C LYS A 406 -5.47 6.93 -36.24
N ALA A 407 -5.91 5.93 -37.02
CA ALA A 407 -7.23 5.34 -36.99
C ALA A 407 -7.65 4.90 -35.59
N THR A 408 -8.88 5.31 -35.25
CA THR A 408 -9.63 4.98 -34.05
C THR A 408 -9.73 3.47 -33.86
N GLN A 409 -8.90 2.88 -33.01
CA GLN A 409 -9.26 1.63 -32.32
C GLN A 409 -10.02 2.02 -31.06
N GLN A 410 -11.34 1.96 -31.13
CA GLN A 410 -12.20 1.96 -29.95
C GLN A 410 -11.91 0.70 -29.14
N ALA A 411 -11.09 0.81 -28.10
CA ALA A 411 -11.17 -0.10 -26.97
C ALA A 411 -12.49 0.18 -26.23
N PRO A 412 -13.18 -0.83 -25.67
CA PRO A 412 -14.41 -0.61 -24.93
C PRO A 412 -14.11 0.33 -23.76
N ALA A 413 -14.91 1.39 -23.65
CA ALA A 413 -14.82 2.35 -22.58
C ALA A 413 -14.91 1.60 -21.24
N ILE A 414 -13.80 1.55 -20.49
CA ILE A 414 -13.86 1.31 -19.05
C ILE A 414 -14.59 2.53 -18.49
N SER A 415 -15.89 2.35 -18.27
CA SER A 415 -16.85 3.43 -18.14
C SER A 415 -16.49 4.41 -17.01
N ASN A 416 -16.73 5.70 -17.27
CA ASN A 416 -16.81 6.78 -16.28
C ASN A 416 -17.84 6.53 -15.15
N ALA A 417 -18.48 5.36 -15.07
CA ALA A 417 -19.43 4.98 -14.02
C ALA A 417 -18.78 4.65 -12.66
N LEU A 418 -17.44 4.51 -12.59
CA LEU A 418 -16.71 4.19 -11.35
C LEU A 418 -16.35 5.41 -10.48
N LEU A 419 -16.71 6.62 -10.91
CA LEU A 419 -16.43 7.86 -10.17
C LEU A 419 -17.62 8.37 -9.34
N SER A 420 -18.80 7.75 -9.44
CA SER A 420 -20.04 8.24 -8.79
C SER A 420 -20.81 7.21 -7.95
N THR A 421 -20.32 5.98 -7.79
CA THR A 421 -21.00 4.99 -6.93
C THR A 421 -20.62 5.18 -5.45
N PRO A 422 -21.59 5.26 -4.52
CA PRO A 422 -21.32 5.19 -3.08
C PRO A 422 -20.63 3.87 -2.72
N PRO A 423 -19.90 3.79 -1.59
CA PRO A 423 -19.38 2.51 -1.10
C PRO A 423 -20.56 1.55 -0.85
N TRP A 424 -20.55 0.42 -1.56
CA TRP A 424 -21.57 -0.62 -1.39
C TRP A 424 -21.38 -1.31 -0.04
N ARG A 425 -22.48 -1.48 0.70
CA ARG A 425 -22.51 -2.18 1.98
C ARG A 425 -22.37 -3.68 1.77
N TRP A 426 -21.55 -4.32 2.60
CA TRP A 426 -21.37 -5.77 2.65
C TRP A 426 -22.69 -6.51 2.86
N ARG A 427 -22.88 -7.63 2.18
CA ARG A 427 -23.64 -8.75 2.71
C ARG A 427 -22.63 -9.85 3.03
N ALA A 428 -22.53 -10.23 4.30
CA ALA A 428 -21.88 -11.46 4.68
C ALA A 428 -22.58 -12.63 3.96
N ALA A 429 -21.78 -13.57 3.43
CA ALA A 429 -22.28 -14.85 2.95
C ALA A 429 -22.67 -15.74 4.14
#